data_AF-A0A7C3K7H2-F1
#
_entry.id   AF-A0A7C3K7H2-F1
#
_cell.length_a   1.000
_cell.length_b   1.000
_cell.length_c   1.000
_cell.angle_alpha   90.00
_cell.angle_beta   90.00
_cell.angle_gamma   90.00
#
_symmetry.space_group_name_H-M   'P 1'
#
loop_
_entity.id
_entity.type
_entity.pdbx_description
1 polymer ?
#
loop_
_entity_poly.entity_id
_entity_poly.type
_entity_poly.pdbx_seq_one_letter_code
_entity_poly.pdbx_strand_id
1 'polypeptide(L)'
;MNPASDSVRSIRLDTGAAALWASAFVIMGMIITAAARLGVENQALADVSEVADLTILTTRSADNEDVLSILDRREERIYVYGVEQGRTVALYQVQDLKELFIQARAAAGGGPPTRTP
;
A
#
# COMPACT_ATOMS: atom_id res chain seq x y z
N MET A 1 44.45 4.42 -63.09
CA MET A 1 43.24 3.82 -62.47
C MET A 1 43.63 3.43 -61.05
N ASN A 2 43.31 4.26 -60.07
CA ASN A 2 43.80 4.14 -58.69
C ASN A 2 42.63 3.69 -57.80
N PRO A 3 42.68 2.53 -57.13
CA PRO A 3 41.57 2.09 -56.29
C PRO A 3 41.52 2.95 -55.03
N ALA A 4 40.38 3.59 -54.81
CA ALA A 4 40.08 4.29 -53.57
C ALA A 4 40.12 3.28 -52.42
N SER A 5 41.05 3.47 -51.50
CA SER A 5 41.13 2.72 -50.25
C SER A 5 39.98 3.16 -49.35
N ASP A 6 38.91 2.35 -49.33
CA ASP A 6 37.85 2.46 -48.33
C ASP A 6 38.47 2.17 -46.95
N SER A 7 38.59 3.22 -46.15
CA SER A 7 39.07 3.12 -44.78
C SER A 7 37.93 2.59 -43.91
N VAL A 8 38.03 1.32 -43.54
CA VAL A 8 37.13 0.68 -42.57
C VAL A 8 37.28 1.42 -41.23
N ARG A 9 36.36 2.34 -40.93
CA ARG A 9 36.27 3.00 -39.62
C ARG A 9 35.89 1.96 -38.58
N SER A 10 36.87 1.49 -37.80
CA SER A 10 36.60 0.72 -36.60
C SER A 10 35.89 1.61 -35.58
N ILE A 11 34.62 1.33 -35.31
CA ILE A 11 33.87 1.95 -34.22
C ILE A 11 34.51 1.46 -32.91
N ARG A 12 35.32 2.33 -32.28
CA ARG A 12 35.83 2.06 -30.93
C ARG A 12 34.67 2.27 -29.97
N LEU A 13 34.04 1.18 -29.56
CA LEU A 13 33.06 1.21 -28.48
C LEU A 13 33.81 1.60 -27.20
N ASP A 14 33.45 2.73 -26.65
CA ASP A 14 34.03 3.21 -25.40
C ASP A 14 33.47 2.36 -24.27
N THR A 15 34.28 1.41 -23.77
CA THR A 15 33.87 0.44 -22.74
C THR A 15 33.31 1.13 -21.49
N GLY A 16 33.80 2.34 -21.18
CA GLY A 16 33.27 3.18 -20.10
C GLY A 16 31.85 3.67 -20.38
N ALA A 17 31.56 4.09 -21.61
CA ALA A 17 30.21 4.47 -22.01
C ALA A 17 29.24 3.28 -21.93
N ALA A 18 29.68 2.09 -22.36
CA ALA A 18 28.86 0.88 -22.29
C ALA A 18 28.47 0.52 -20.84
N ALA A 19 29.39 0.66 -19.88
CA ALA A 19 29.12 0.41 -18.47
C ALA A 19 28.11 1.41 -17.86
N LEU A 20 28.20 2.69 -18.24
CA LEU A 20 27.24 3.72 -17.82
C LEU A 20 25.85 3.48 -18.38
N TRP A 21 25.74 3.06 -19.65
CA TRP A 21 24.46 2.68 -20.23
C TRP A 21 23.85 1.47 -19.54
N ALA A 22 24.65 0.45 -19.25
CA ALA A 22 24.18 -0.73 -18.53
C ALA A 22 23.62 -0.39 -17.15
N SER A 23 24.30 0.45 -16.36
CA SER A 23 23.80 0.86 -15.05
C SER A 23 22.54 1.72 -15.13
N ALA A 24 22.43 2.60 -16.14
CA ALA A 24 21.23 3.39 -16.38
C ALA A 24 20.00 2.51 -16.66
N PHE A 25 20.14 1.45 -17.47
CA PHE A 25 19.04 0.51 -17.73
C PHE A 25 18.63 -0.26 -16.48
N VAL A 26 19.60 -0.68 -15.64
CA VAL A 26 19.30 -1.36 -14.38
C VAL A 26 18.53 -0.44 -13.43
N ILE A 27 19.00 0.80 -13.24
CA ILE A 27 18.32 1.78 -12.39
C ILE A 27 16.91 2.06 -12.91
N MET A 28 16.75 2.23 -14.23
CA MET A 28 15.44 2.45 -14.85
C MET A 28 14.50 1.26 -14.62
N GLY A 29 14.99 0.02 -14.75
CA GLY A 29 14.22 -1.18 -14.43
C GLY A 29 13.80 -1.24 -12.95
N MET A 30 14.67 -0.84 -12.04
CA MET A 30 14.34 -0.75 -10.61
C MET A 30 13.27 0.32 -10.34
N ILE A 31 13.37 1.49 -10.97
CA ILE A 31 12.37 2.57 -10.84
C ILE A 31 11.01 2.09 -11.37
N ILE A 32 10.96 1.45 -12.54
CA ILE A 32 9.71 0.95 -13.13
C ILE A 32 9.09 -0.12 -12.22
N THR A 33 9.88 -1.06 -11.70
CA THR A 33 9.37 -2.10 -10.79
C THR A 33 8.91 -1.55 -9.45
N ALA A 34 9.60 -0.55 -8.90
CA ALA A 34 9.16 0.15 -7.68
C ALA A 34 7.88 0.96 -7.92
N ALA A 35 7.80 1.72 -9.01
CA ALA A 35 6.64 2.50 -9.39
C ALA A 35 5.42 1.62 -9.72
N ALA A 36 5.63 0.48 -10.37
CA ALA A 36 4.57 -0.50 -10.62
C ALA A 36 3.99 -1.06 -9.33
N ARG A 37 4.81 -1.29 -8.29
CA ARG A 37 4.34 -1.72 -6.97
C ARG A 37 3.61 -0.62 -6.21
N LEU A 38 4.01 0.64 -6.39
CA LEU A 38 3.34 1.80 -5.79
C LEU A 38 2.01 2.14 -6.48
N GLY A 39 1.90 1.88 -7.79
CA GLY A 39 0.69 2.11 -8.58
C GLY A 39 -0.37 1.01 -8.47
N VAL A 40 -0.03 -0.14 -7.88
CA VAL A 40 -1.04 -1.07 -7.34
C VAL A 40 -1.48 -0.48 -6.01
N GLU A 41 -2.27 0.60 -6.06
CA GLU A 41 -3.21 0.86 -5.00
C GLU A 41 -4.06 -0.40 -4.89
N ASN A 42 -3.78 -1.22 -3.86
CA ASN A 42 -4.76 -2.16 -3.35
C ASN A 42 -5.95 -1.28 -2.94
N GLN A 43 -6.86 -1.02 -3.88
CA GLN A 43 -8.15 -0.43 -3.56
C GLN A 43 -8.68 -1.30 -2.44
N ALA A 44 -8.78 -0.73 -1.25
CA ALA A 44 -9.40 -1.40 -0.12
C ALA A 44 -10.87 -1.55 -0.49
N LEU A 45 -11.17 -2.63 -1.20
CA LEU A 45 -12.51 -3.07 -1.55
C LEU A 45 -13.11 -3.62 -0.27
N ALA A 46 -13.52 -2.71 0.60
CA ALA A 46 -14.33 -3.06 1.75
C ALA A 46 -15.74 -3.30 1.24
N ASP A 47 -16.30 -4.47 1.54
CA ASP A 47 -17.75 -4.65 1.43
C ASP A 47 -18.39 -4.08 2.70
N VAL A 48 -19.33 -3.15 2.53
CA VAL A 48 -19.96 -2.42 3.64
C VAL A 48 -21.44 -2.72 3.63
N SER A 49 -21.94 -3.20 4.76
CA SER A 49 -23.37 -3.37 4.99
C SER A 49 -23.79 -2.65 6.27
N GLU A 50 -24.96 -2.02 6.25
CA GLU A 50 -25.56 -1.42 7.42
C GLU A 50 -26.79 -2.23 7.84
N VAL A 51 -26.83 -2.63 9.11
CA VAL A 51 -27.95 -3.37 9.70
C VAL A 51 -28.36 -2.65 10.98
N ALA A 52 -29.46 -1.89 10.91
CA ALA A 52 -29.91 -1.02 11.99
C ALA A 52 -28.80 -0.07 12.48
N ASP A 53 -28.33 -0.25 13.71
CA ASP A 53 -27.28 0.59 14.32
C ASP A 53 -25.87 0.02 14.15
N LEU A 54 -25.73 -1.09 13.41
CA LEU A 54 -24.46 -1.74 13.13
C LEU A 54 -23.99 -1.42 11.72
N THR A 55 -22.75 -0.97 11.58
CA THR A 55 -22.06 -0.90 10.28
C THR A 55 -21.04 -2.04 10.24
N ILE A 56 -21.19 -2.94 9.28
CA ILE A 56 -20.34 -4.12 9.10
C ILE A 56 -19.45 -3.87 7.90
N LEU A 57 -18.15 -4.00 8.09
CA LEU A 57 -17.12 -3.85 7.06
C LEU A 57 -16.35 -5.16 6.92
N THR A 58 -16.30 -5.70 5.72
CA THR A 58 -15.44 -6.86 5.41
C THR A 58 -14.29 -6.38 4.55
N THR A 59 -13.06 -6.55 5.02
CA THR A 59 -11.85 -6.19 4.28
C THR A 59 -10.99 -7.44 4.06
N ARG A 60 -10.43 -7.55 2.87
CA ARG A 60 -9.43 -8.59 2.59
C ARG A 60 -8.04 -8.05 2.87
N SER A 61 -7.31 -8.68 3.78
CA SER A 61 -5.92 -8.37 4.04
C SER A 61 -5.02 -8.90 2.92
N ALA A 62 -3.83 -8.31 2.78
CA ALA A 62 -2.84 -8.71 1.76
C ALA A 62 -2.43 -10.19 1.86
N ASP A 63 -2.53 -10.77 3.06
CA ASP A 63 -2.20 -12.18 3.35
C ASP A 63 -3.38 -13.15 3.10
N ASN A 64 -4.43 -12.70 2.41
CA ASN A 64 -5.64 -13.47 2.11
C ASN A 64 -6.44 -13.91 3.35
N GLU A 65 -6.21 -13.24 4.48
CA GLU A 65 -7.08 -13.28 5.65
C GLU A 65 -8.21 -12.26 5.48
N ASP A 66 -9.44 -12.69 5.67
CA ASP A 66 -10.59 -11.80 5.68
C ASP A 66 -10.78 -11.26 7.10
N VAL A 67 -10.91 -9.94 7.22
CA VAL A 67 -11.16 -9.22 8.47
C VAL A 67 -12.57 -8.66 8.44
N LEU A 68 -13.36 -8.98 9.47
CA LEU A 68 -14.71 -8.48 9.65
C LEU A 68 -14.72 -7.47 10.79
N SER A 69 -15.00 -6.21 10.49
CA SER A 69 -15.15 -5.15 11.48
C SER A 69 -16.62 -4.80 11.66
N ILE A 70 -17.10 -4.78 12.89
CA ILE A 70 -18.47 -4.35 13.22
C ILE A 70 -18.36 -3.08 14.05
N LEU A 71 -18.95 -2.01 13.55
CA LEU A 71 -19.09 -0.74 14.24
C LEU A 71 -20.49 -0.65 14.84
N ASP A 72 -20.59 -0.64 16.16
CA ASP A 72 -21.83 -0.41 16.90
C ASP A 72 -21.96 1.07 17.24
N ARG A 73 -22.94 1.74 16.61
CA ARG A 73 -23.19 3.18 16.83
C ARG A 73 -23.82 3.48 18.19
N ARG A 74 -24.46 2.52 18.84
CA ARG A 74 -25.15 2.73 20.13
C ARG A 74 -24.18 2.68 21.29
N GLU A 75 -23.31 1.68 21.24
CA GLU A 75 -22.31 1.42 22.28
C GLU A 75 -20.99 2.17 22.02
N GLU A 76 -20.88 2.85 20.88
CA GLU A 76 -19.67 3.53 20.41
C GLU A 76 -18.43 2.61 20.44
N ARG A 77 -18.61 1.36 19.96
CA ARG A 77 -17.56 0.33 19.97
C ARG A 77 -17.32 -0.23 18.59
N ILE A 78 -16.08 -0.64 18.36
CA ILE A 78 -15.68 -1.42 17.20
C ILE A 78 -15.25 -2.82 17.65
N TYR A 79 -15.74 -3.82 16.95
CA TYR A 79 -15.39 -5.21 17.10
C TYR A 79 -14.64 -5.64 15.85
N VAL A 80 -13.45 -6.21 16.04
CA VAL A 80 -12.62 -6.70 14.93
C VAL A 80 -12.52 -8.21 15.05
N TYR A 81 -12.94 -8.91 14.01
CA TYR A 81 -12.88 -10.34 13.89
C TYR A 81 -11.97 -10.72 12.73
N GLY A 82 -11.21 -11.80 12.88
CA GLY A 82 -10.54 -12.45 11.77
C GLY A 82 -11.23 -13.74 11.37
N VAL A 83 -11.16 -14.06 10.08
CA VAL A 83 -11.66 -15.31 9.53
C VAL A 83 -10.48 -16.25 9.27
N GLU A 84 -10.24 -17.16 10.19
CA GLU A 84 -9.20 -18.18 10.06
C GLU A 84 -9.66 -19.28 9.10
N GLN A 85 -8.84 -19.56 8.08
CA GLN A 85 -9.06 -20.63 7.09
C GLN A 85 -10.43 -20.57 6.39
N GLY A 86 -11.02 -19.37 6.30
CA GLY A 86 -12.33 -19.16 5.67
C GLY A 86 -13.51 -19.80 6.42
N ARG A 87 -13.34 -20.22 7.68
CA ARG A 87 -14.39 -20.97 8.42
C ARG A 87 -14.57 -20.52 9.86
N THR A 88 -13.50 -20.17 10.56
CA THR A 88 -13.60 -19.82 11.98
C THR A 88 -13.55 -18.31 12.13
N VAL A 89 -14.61 -17.72 12.67
CA VAL A 89 -14.63 -16.30 13.03
C VAL A 89 -14.15 -16.17 14.47
N ALA A 90 -13.00 -15.53 14.66
CA ALA A 90 -12.42 -15.29 15.98
C ALA A 90 -12.43 -13.79 16.27
N LEU A 91 -12.88 -13.42 17.47
CA LEU A 91 -12.80 -12.03 17.92
C LEU A 91 -11.35 -11.70 18.25
N TYR A 92 -10.77 -10.77 17.52
CA TYR A 92 -9.41 -10.31 17.75
C TYR A 92 -9.39 -9.19 18.77
N GLN A 93 -10.29 -8.23 18.65
CA GLN A 93 -10.28 -7.06 19.51
C GLN A 93 -11.64 -6.39 19.64
N VAL A 94 -11.86 -5.76 20.79
CA VAL A 94 -12.93 -4.79 21.01
C VAL A 94 -12.27 -3.49 21.44
N GLN A 95 -12.63 -2.38 20.80
CA GLN A 95 -12.16 -1.05 21.19
C GLN A 95 -13.33 -0.07 21.31
N ASP A 96 -13.19 0.86 22.25
CA ASP A 96 -14.03 2.04 22.35
C ASP A 96 -13.62 3.04 21.25
N LEU A 97 -14.60 3.55 20.51
CA LEU A 97 -14.33 4.46 19.39
C LEU A 97 -13.66 5.76 19.84
N LYS A 98 -14.08 6.30 20.98
CA LYS A 98 -13.55 7.56 21.49
C LYS A 98 -12.08 7.40 21.85
N GLU A 99 -11.70 6.30 22.49
CA GLU A 99 -10.29 6.00 22.74
C GLU A 99 -9.50 5.84 21.45
N LEU A 100 -10.06 5.14 20.46
CA LEU A 100 -9.43 4.93 19.16
C LEU A 100 -9.17 6.25 18.43
N PHE A 101 -10.13 7.19 18.45
CA PHE A 101 -9.96 8.53 17.89
C PHE A 101 -8.93 9.38 18.64
N ILE A 102 -8.89 9.30 19.98
CA ILE A 102 -7.89 10.00 20.79
C ILE A 102 -6.49 9.50 20.44
N GLN A 103 -6.31 8.18 20.36
CA GLN A 103 -5.04 7.55 20.00
C GLN A 103 -4.61 7.91 18.57
N ALA A 104 -5.53 7.81 17.61
CA ALA A 104 -5.27 8.16 16.22
C ALA A 104 -4.87 9.63 16.06
N ARG A 105 -5.53 10.54 16.78
CA ARG A 105 -5.18 11.97 16.77
C ARG A 105 -3.79 12.23 17.37
N ALA A 106 -3.47 11.59 18.49
CA ALA A 106 -2.16 11.69 19.11
C ALA A 106 -1.06 11.18 18.17
N ALA A 107 -1.31 10.05 17.49
CA ALA A 107 -0.40 9.48 16.49
C ALA A 107 -0.22 10.37 15.25
N ALA A 108 -1.28 11.09 14.83
CA ALA A 108 -1.23 12.03 13.71
C ALA A 108 -0.55 13.38 14.03
N GLY A 109 -0.04 13.56 15.25
CA GLY A 109 0.62 14.81 15.68
C GLY A 109 -0.33 15.95 16.05
N GLY A 110 -1.64 15.67 16.16
CA GLY A 110 -2.62 16.63 16.61
C GLY A 110 -2.59 16.75 18.13
N GLY A 111 -2.08 17.87 18.65
CA GLY A 111 -2.17 18.20 20.08
C GLY A 111 -3.62 18.22 20.60
N PRO A 112 -3.83 18.11 21.93
CA PRO A 112 -5.16 18.05 22.53
C PRO A 112 -6.02 19.27 22.12
N PRO A 113 -7.35 19.11 22.00
CA PRO A 113 -8.22 20.18 21.54
C PRO A 113 -8.05 21.41 22.43
N THR A 114 -7.55 22.51 21.86
CA THR A 114 -7.57 23.80 22.52
C THR A 114 -9.03 24.19 22.68
N ARG A 115 -9.54 24.08 23.91
CA ARG A 115 -10.85 24.56 24.30
C ARG A 115 -10.85 26.08 24.13
N THR A 116 -11.28 26.57 22.97
CA THR A 116 -11.60 27.99 22.81
C THR A 116 -12.85 28.27 23.64
N PRO A 117 -12.81 29.28 24.54
CA PRO A 117 -13.92 29.62 25.43
C PRO A 117 -15.15 30.13 24.68
#